data_AF-A0A9Q8Y3N3-F1
#
_entry.id   AF-A0A9Q8Y3N3-F1
#
_cell.length_a   1.000
_cell.length_b   1.000
_cell.length_c   1.000
_cell.angle_alpha   90.00
_cell.angle_beta   90.00
_cell.angle_gamma   90.00
#
_symmetry.space_group_name_H-M   'P 1'
#
loop_
_entity.id
_entity.type
_entity.pdbx_description
1 polymer ?
#
loop_
_entity_poly.entity_id
_entity_poly.type
_entity_poly.pdbx_seq_one_letter_code
_entity_poly.pdbx_strand_id
1 'polypeptide(L)'
;MFTSKKFKQNEQDFLNLLYDFILSENITARERKIGLLAKKDVEKGKYLFAVINRVSSSMQKEAMKNGLSSDASSFYKKLGPIITSIAPIGLNRGSMLFNNSYLD
;
A
#
# COMPACT_ATOMS: atom_id res chain seq x y z
N MET A 1 17.75 -24.79 -2.98
CA MET A 1 17.12 -24.75 -1.64
C MET A 1 16.20 -23.52 -1.62
N PHE A 2 14.88 -23.71 -1.78
CA PHE A 2 13.93 -22.60 -1.73
C PHE A 2 13.64 -22.31 -0.26
N THR A 3 14.29 -21.30 0.30
CA THR A 3 13.96 -20.84 1.65
C THR A 3 12.64 -20.10 1.59
N SER A 4 11.56 -20.72 2.08
CA SER A 4 10.28 -20.05 2.25
C SER A 4 10.45 -18.93 3.27
N LYS A 5 10.41 -17.68 2.82
CA LYS A 5 10.48 -16.52 3.70
C LYS A 5 9.23 -16.50 4.58
N LYS A 6 9.42 -16.61 5.89
CA LYS A 6 8.32 -16.53 6.87
C LYS A 6 7.97 -15.05 7.07
N PHE A 7 6.79 -14.64 6.59
CA PHE A 7 6.28 -13.29 6.80
C PHE A 7 5.80 -13.10 8.23
N LYS A 8 5.89 -11.86 8.73
CA LYS A 8 5.21 -11.47 9.97
C LYS A 8 3.71 -11.39 9.73
N GLN A 9 2.89 -11.56 10.77
CA GLN A 9 1.43 -11.52 10.66
C GLN A 9 0.95 -10.25 9.92
N ASN A 10 1.44 -9.08 10.33
CA ASN A 10 1.07 -7.80 9.70
C ASN A 10 1.46 -7.71 8.21
N GLU A 11 2.56 -8.35 7.81
CA GLU A 11 2.98 -8.40 6.40
C GLU A 11 2.05 -9.30 5.59
N GLN A 12 1.65 -10.44 6.18
CA GLN A 12 0.74 -11.38 5.55
C GLN A 12 -0.68 -10.80 5.42
N ASP A 13 -1.17 -10.12 6.45
CA ASP A 13 -2.47 -9.44 6.43
C ASP A 13 -2.50 -8.35 5.34
N PHE A 14 -1.42 -7.57 5.24
CA PHE A 14 -1.31 -6.55 4.21
C PHE A 14 -1.14 -7.14 2.80
N LEU A 15 -0.42 -8.26 2.65
CA LEU A 15 -0.33 -8.98 1.37
C LEU A 15 -1.70 -9.49 0.92
N ASN A 16 -2.48 -10.10 1.82
CA ASN A 16 -3.84 -10.56 1.50
C ASN A 16 -4.71 -9.39 1.02
N LEU A 17 -4.66 -8.26 1.74
CA LEU A 17 -5.38 -7.05 1.37
C LEU A 17 -4.93 -6.48 0.01
N LEU A 18 -3.64 -6.58 -0.33
CA LEU A 18 -3.14 -6.24 -1.67
C LEU A 18 -3.63 -7.21 -2.74
N TYR A 19 -3.68 -8.52 -2.46
CA TYR A 19 -4.19 -9.51 -3.42
C TYR A 19 -5.65 -9.25 -3.75
N ASP A 20 -6.50 -9.06 -2.74
CA ASP A 20 -7.92 -8.75 -2.94
C ASP A 20 -8.10 -7.49 -3.79
N PHE A 21 -7.29 -6.46 -3.51
CA PHE A 21 -7.30 -5.23 -4.29
C PHE A 21 -6.84 -5.44 -5.74
N ILE A 22 -5.71 -6.12 -5.95
CA ILE A 22 -5.15 -6.37 -7.28
C ILE A 22 -6.08 -7.25 -8.12
N LEU A 23 -6.90 -8.11 -7.50
CA LEU A 23 -7.83 -8.99 -8.20
C LEU A 23 -9.19 -8.32 -8.50
N SER A 24 -9.49 -7.16 -7.91
CA SER A 24 -10.72 -6.41 -8.23
C SER A 24 -10.80 -6.12 -9.74
N GLU A 25 -11.99 -6.26 -10.31
CA GLU A 25 -12.29 -5.94 -11.70
C GLU A 25 -12.52 -4.44 -11.91
N ASN A 26 -12.95 -3.72 -10.86
CA ASN A 26 -13.39 -2.33 -10.93
C ASN A 26 -12.25 -1.32 -10.65
N ILE A 27 -10.99 -1.72 -10.82
CA ILE A 27 -9.82 -0.85 -10.64
C ILE A 27 -9.11 -0.57 -11.97
N THR A 28 -8.54 0.61 -12.08
CA THR A 28 -7.80 1.01 -13.29
C THR A 28 -6.45 0.29 -13.40
N ALA A 29 -5.86 0.30 -14.59
CA ALA A 29 -4.51 -0.25 -14.80
C ALA A 29 -3.44 0.47 -13.95
N ARG A 30 -3.59 1.78 -13.70
CA ARG A 30 -2.68 2.55 -12.85
C ARG A 30 -2.80 2.15 -11.38
N GLU A 31 -4.03 2.05 -10.89
CA GLU A 31 -4.33 1.57 -9.53
C GLU A 31 -3.78 0.15 -9.30
N ARG A 32 -4.02 -0.76 -10.26
CA ARG A 32 -3.49 -2.14 -10.20
C ARG A 32 -1.96 -2.16 -10.20
N LYS A 33 -1.32 -1.28 -10.98
CA LYS A 33 0.14 -1.14 -11.01
C LYS A 33 0.70 -0.72 -9.65
N ILE A 34 0.04 0.20 -8.94
CA ILE A 34 0.43 0.57 -7.56
C ILE A 34 0.40 -0.66 -6.66
N GLY A 35 -0.69 -1.44 -6.70
CA GLY A 35 -0.84 -2.68 -5.92
C GLY A 35 0.26 -3.71 -6.22
N LEU A 36 0.55 -3.95 -7.49
CA LEU A 36 1.59 -4.90 -7.93
C LEU A 36 3.00 -4.47 -7.47
N LEU A 37 3.31 -3.18 -7.54
CA LEU A 37 4.60 -2.66 -7.05
C LEU A 37 4.72 -2.79 -5.53
N ALA A 38 3.64 -2.52 -4.80
CA ALA A 38 3.58 -2.69 -3.35
C ALA A 38 3.77 -4.14 -2.95
N LYS A 39 3.05 -5.07 -3.62
CA LYS A 39 3.19 -6.52 -3.40
C LYS A 39 4.65 -6.94 -3.53
N LYS A 40 5.30 -6.58 -4.65
CA LYS A 40 6.71 -6.90 -4.90
C LYS A 40 7.63 -6.36 -3.82
N ASP A 41 7.35 -5.18 -3.29
CA ASP A 41 8.14 -4.57 -2.23
C ASP A 41 7.99 -5.30 -0.88
N VAL A 42 6.77 -5.73 -0.53
CA VAL A 42 6.53 -6.54 0.68
C VAL A 42 7.18 -7.92 0.55
N GLU A 43 7.05 -8.58 -0.59
CA GLU A 43 7.67 -9.90 -0.84
C GLU A 43 9.21 -9.83 -0.73
N LYS A 44 9.81 -8.74 -1.23
CA LYS A 44 11.24 -8.44 -1.06
C LYS A 44 11.62 -8.13 0.39
N GLY A 45 10.67 -7.95 1.29
CA GLY A 45 10.88 -7.65 2.71
C GLY A 45 11.33 -6.22 2.94
N LYS A 46 10.88 -5.29 2.10
CA LYS A 46 10.99 -3.87 2.45
C LYS A 46 10.18 -3.59 3.70
N TYR A 47 10.60 -2.59 4.45
CA TYR A 47 9.95 -2.19 5.69
C TYR A 47 8.46 -1.88 5.47
N LEU A 48 7.58 -2.68 6.08
CA LEU A 48 6.14 -2.66 5.83
C LEU A 48 5.54 -1.25 5.95
N PHE A 49 5.85 -0.53 7.02
CA PHE A 49 5.35 0.83 7.23
C PHE A 49 5.73 1.78 6.08
N ALA A 50 6.95 1.70 5.57
CA ALA A 50 7.39 2.50 4.43
C ALA A 50 6.63 2.12 3.14
N VAL A 51 6.32 0.83 2.95
CA VAL A 51 5.52 0.37 1.81
C VAL A 51 4.10 0.90 1.91
N ILE A 52 3.43 0.76 3.06
CA ILE A 52 2.04 1.23 3.23
C ILE A 52 1.94 2.74 3.05
N ASN A 53 2.88 3.51 3.59
CA ASN A 53 2.94 4.96 3.36
C ASN A 53 3.12 5.29 1.88
N ARG A 54 3.97 4.54 1.17
CA ARG A 54 4.17 4.74 -0.26
C ARG A 54 2.91 4.45 -1.07
N VAL A 55 2.19 3.40 -0.73
CA VAL A 55 0.88 3.08 -1.33
C VAL A 55 -0.11 4.22 -1.05
N SER A 56 -0.20 4.66 0.21
CA SER A 56 -1.10 5.75 0.61
C SER A 56 -0.84 7.04 -0.17
N SER A 57 0.42 7.48 -0.25
CA SER A 57 0.80 8.66 -1.04
C SER A 57 0.51 8.48 -2.54
N SER A 58 0.75 7.29 -3.09
CA SER A 58 0.45 6.99 -4.50
C SER A 58 -1.05 7.09 -4.79
N MET A 59 -1.88 6.49 -3.94
CA MET A 59 -3.34 6.56 -4.06
C MET A 59 -3.86 7.98 -3.86
N GLN A 60 -3.29 8.74 -2.93
CA GLN A 60 -3.65 10.14 -2.72
C GLN A 60 -3.35 10.98 -3.97
N LYS A 61 -2.17 10.81 -4.58
CA LYS A 61 -1.81 11.50 -5.82
C LYS A 61 -2.73 11.11 -6.97
N GLU A 62 -3.03 9.82 -7.12
CA GLU A 62 -3.95 9.34 -8.14
C GLU A 62 -5.36 9.92 -7.94
N ALA A 63 -5.84 9.97 -6.69
CA ALA A 63 -7.11 10.61 -6.33
C ALA A 63 -7.17 12.08 -6.73
N MET A 64 -6.07 12.82 -6.54
CA MET A 64 -5.99 14.24 -6.89
C MET A 64 -5.91 14.48 -8.40
N LYS A 65 -5.25 13.59 -9.15
CA LYS A 65 -5.04 13.75 -10.61
C LYS A 65 -6.19 13.21 -11.44
N ASN A 66 -6.64 11.98 -11.16
CA ASN A 66 -7.55 11.21 -12.00
C ASN A 66 -8.81 10.77 -11.25
N GLY A 67 -8.86 10.94 -9.93
CA GLY A 67 -9.84 10.28 -9.07
C GLY A 67 -9.45 8.83 -8.76
N LEU A 68 -10.19 8.21 -7.83
CA LEU A 68 -10.08 6.78 -7.53
C LEU A 68 -11.34 6.06 -7.95
N SER A 69 -11.19 4.84 -8.43
CA SER A 69 -12.30 3.90 -8.57
C SER A 69 -12.94 3.59 -7.20
N SER A 70 -14.17 3.08 -7.21
CA SER A 70 -14.90 2.75 -5.97
C SER A 70 -14.11 1.76 -5.09
N ASP A 71 -13.53 0.73 -5.72
CA ASP A 71 -12.78 -0.31 -5.04
C ASP A 71 -11.42 0.22 -4.56
N ALA A 72 -10.75 1.07 -5.35
CA ALA A 72 -9.52 1.73 -4.92
C ALA A 72 -9.74 2.73 -3.78
N SER A 73 -10.86 3.46 -3.78
CA SER A 73 -11.25 4.35 -2.68
C SER A 73 -11.52 3.56 -1.40
N SER A 74 -12.21 2.42 -1.51
CA SER A 74 -12.47 1.52 -0.38
C SER A 74 -11.18 0.91 0.18
N PHE A 75 -10.27 0.49 -0.70
CA PHE A 75 -8.92 0.04 -0.33
C PHE A 75 -8.13 1.15 0.37
N TYR A 76 -8.10 2.36 -0.20
CA TYR A 76 -7.36 3.50 0.34
C TYR A 76 -7.80 3.86 1.77
N LYS A 77 -9.11 3.84 2.04
CA LYS A 77 -9.67 4.07 3.38
C LYS A 77 -9.18 3.06 4.43
N LYS A 78 -8.89 1.81 4.03
CA LYS A 78 -8.37 0.77 4.94
C LYS A 78 -6.91 1.04 5.35
N LEU A 79 -6.14 1.82 4.59
CA LEU A 79 -4.72 2.06 4.88
C LEU A 79 -4.51 2.91 6.14
N GLY A 80 -5.38 3.91 6.39
CA GLY A 80 -5.23 4.82 7.53
C GLY A 80 -5.18 4.12 8.90
N PRO A 81 -6.15 3.25 9.22
CA PRO A 81 -6.12 2.43 10.43
C PRO A 81 -4.88 1.54 10.53
N ILE A 82 -4.46 0.92 9.42
CA ILE A 82 -3.26 0.05 9.39
C ILE A 82 -2.01 0.87 9.70
N ILE A 83 -1.80 2.00 9.02
CA ILE A 83 -0.66 2.91 9.27
C ILE A 83 -0.63 3.31 10.75
N THR A 84 -1.79 3.61 11.34
CA THR A 84 -1.88 4.00 12.75
C THR A 84 -1.49 2.88 13.70
N SER A 85 -1.82 1.62 13.40
CA SER A 85 -1.50 0.49 14.26
C SER A 85 -0.03 0.07 14.22
N ILE A 86 0.65 0.28 13.08
CA ILE A 86 2.07 -0.11 12.91
C ILE A 86 3.05 1.07 13.00
N ALA A 87 2.56 2.30 13.20
CA ALA A 87 3.40 3.49 13.28
C ALA A 87 4.31 3.44 14.53
N PRO A 88 5.62 3.74 14.37
CA PRO A 88 6.51 3.98 15.49
C PRO A 88 6.03 5.12 16.39
N ILE A 89 6.29 5.00 17.70
CA ILE A 89 6.03 6.06 18.67
C ILE A 89 6.93 7.27 18.35
N GLY A 90 6.38 8.48 18.41
CA GLY A 90 7.12 9.73 18.16
C GLY A 90 7.30 10.11 16.68
N LEU A 91 6.63 9.41 15.76
CA LEU A 91 6.78 9.64 14.33
C LEU A 91 5.92 10.80 13.81
N ASN A 92 6.53 11.76 13.10
CA ASN A 92 5.82 12.88 12.47
C ASN A 92 5.12 12.42 11.18
N ARG A 93 3.79 12.29 11.24
CA ARG A 93 2.96 11.76 10.14
C ARG A 93 2.76 12.76 8.98
N GLY A 94 2.86 14.06 9.25
CA GLY A 94 2.57 15.10 8.27
C GLY A 94 3.61 15.20 7.15
N SER A 95 4.88 14.95 7.45
CA SER A 95 5.98 15.07 6.47
C SER A 95 6.12 13.85 5.54
N MET A 96 5.52 12.71 5.87
CA MET A 96 5.73 11.45 5.13
C MET A 96 4.91 11.33 3.84
N LEU A 97 3.78 12.04 3.72
CA LEU A 97 2.85 11.85 2.60
C LEU A 97 3.33 12.50 1.30
N PHE A 98 4.27 13.45 1.36
CA PHE A 98 4.55 14.32 0.22
C PHE A 98 5.64 13.79 -0.74
N ASN A 99 6.55 12.92 -0.30
CA ASN A 99 7.76 12.56 -1.06
C ASN A 99 7.93 11.09 -1.47
N ASN A 100 6.92 10.23 -1.31
CA ASN A 100 7.10 8.79 -1.57
C ASN A 100 5.92 8.18 -2.32
N SER A 101 5.92 8.24 -3.66
CA SER A 101 4.92 7.60 -4.52
C SER A 101 5.57 6.53 -5.42
N TYR A 102 4.77 5.56 -5.87
CA TYR A 102 5.16 4.57 -6.87
C TYR A 102 5.10 5.13 -8.29
N LEU A 103 4.20 6.09 -8.52
CA LEU A 103 3.97 6.72 -9.81
C LEU A 103 4.22 8.23 -9.72
N ASP A 104 4.50 8.82 -10.88
CA ASP A 104 4.70 10.24 -11.17
C ASP A 104 3.49 11.13 -10.84
#